data_AF-A0A1M4WHB1-F1
#
_entry.id   AF-A0A1M4WHB1-F1
#
_cell.length_a   1.000
_cell.length_b   1.000
_cell.length_c   1.000
_cell.angle_alpha   90.00
_cell.angle_beta   90.00
_cell.angle_gamma   90.00
#
_symmetry.space_group_name_H-M   'P 1'
#
loop_
_entity.id
_entity.type
_entity.pdbx_description
1 polymer ?
#
loop_
_entity_poly.entity_id
_entity_poly.type
_entity_poly.pdbx_seq_one_letter_code
_entity_poly.pdbx_strand_id
1 'polypeptide(L)'
;MIIENFFRKKDIYLIKNNGVRGNLIKDCNIEDYLDILNDFHKRLREEDEILSLSIGSTIGKYYEWCNVMIRRIKREHKNILYKKDLNRIEEMYLEIFPKVIEVAEGAIKSINYSDYIEIIKRAMRRNELILGNCSLDNIYKINNKIYIRDIESISFNSLEEDLILLINKLKKKKINYNLDNLINDYIIKENLNSISKNYIKAMTVYPSESMKVFEKIRQGRKKWTEDESIKKIKASLKKDNISGV
;
A
#
# COMPACT_ATOMS: atom_id res chain seq x y z
N MET A 1 -12.15 -21.17 15.25
CA MET A 1 -10.97 -21.85 14.66
C MET A 1 -9.76 -20.94 14.80
N ILE A 2 -8.56 -21.47 15.10
CA ILE A 2 -7.32 -20.66 15.12
C ILE A 2 -6.86 -20.43 13.68
N ILE A 3 -6.53 -19.19 13.30
CA ILE A 3 -6.12 -18.79 11.94
C ILE A 3 -4.96 -19.66 11.39
N GLU A 4 -3.99 -20.03 12.23
CA GLU A 4 -2.89 -20.90 11.84
C GLU A 4 -3.36 -22.29 11.38
N ASN A 5 -4.41 -22.84 12.00
CA ASN A 5 -4.94 -24.15 11.61
C ASN A 5 -5.66 -24.08 10.27
N PHE A 6 -6.41 -23.00 10.03
CA PHE A 6 -7.05 -22.76 8.73
C PHE A 6 -6.01 -22.68 7.61
N PHE A 7 -4.96 -21.87 7.79
CA PHE A 7 -3.89 -21.74 6.81
C PHE A 7 -3.17 -23.06 6.53
N ARG A 8 -2.91 -23.87 7.56
CA ARG A 8 -2.31 -25.21 7.38
C ARG A 8 -3.16 -26.13 6.50
N LYS A 9 -4.50 -26.10 6.63
CA LYS A 9 -5.41 -26.86 5.75
C LYS A 9 -5.30 -26.45 4.27
N LYS A 10 -4.82 -25.22 4.01
CA LYS A 10 -4.63 -24.66 2.67
C LYS A 10 -3.16 -24.70 2.21
N ASP A 11 -2.32 -25.48 2.89
CA ASP A 11 -0.88 -25.56 2.63
C ASP A 11 -0.14 -24.21 2.74
N ILE A 12 -0.62 -23.35 3.66
CA ILE A 12 0.00 -22.08 4.05
C ILE A 12 0.54 -22.22 5.48
N TYR A 13 1.81 -21.95 5.68
CA TYR A 13 2.51 -22.20 6.93
C TYR A 13 3.16 -20.92 7.47
N LEU A 14 2.93 -20.63 8.76
CA LEU A 14 3.62 -19.55 9.45
C LEU A 14 5.02 -20.00 9.87
N ILE A 15 6.03 -19.19 9.55
CA ILE A 15 7.42 -19.44 9.94
C ILE A 15 7.59 -19.02 11.39
N LYS A 16 7.59 -19.99 12.31
CA LYS A 16 7.92 -19.72 13.72
C LYS A 16 9.45 -19.53 13.82
N ASN A 17 9.87 -18.34 14.26
CA ASN A 17 11.28 -17.98 14.48
C ASN A 17 11.95 -19.02 15.38
N ASN A 18 12.73 -19.95 14.81
CA ASN A 18 13.67 -20.81 15.53
C ASN A 18 14.86 -21.22 14.63
N GLY A 19 15.53 -20.24 14.01
CA GLY A 19 16.88 -20.45 13.44
C GLY A 19 16.99 -20.47 11.91
N VAL A 20 15.88 -20.46 11.16
CA VAL A 20 15.92 -20.45 9.68
C VAL A 20 15.97 -19.03 9.11
N ARG A 21 16.79 -18.16 9.72
CA ARG A 21 16.99 -16.77 9.25
C ARG A 21 17.92 -16.68 8.04
N GLY A 22 18.83 -17.65 7.87
CA GLY A 22 20.00 -17.49 6.98
C GLY A 22 19.80 -17.88 5.52
N ASN A 23 19.06 -18.95 5.21
CA ASN A 23 19.23 -19.65 3.93
C ASN A 23 17.95 -19.84 3.08
N LEU A 24 16.78 -19.39 3.55
CA LEU A 24 15.52 -19.52 2.78
C LEU A 24 15.20 -18.30 1.91
N ILE A 25 16.01 -17.24 1.98
CA ILE A 25 15.84 -16.04 1.16
C ILE A 25 16.59 -16.28 -0.15
N LYS A 26 15.95 -17.02 -1.05
CA LYS A 26 16.30 -16.89 -2.46
C LYS A 26 15.87 -15.49 -2.89
N ASP A 27 16.66 -14.81 -3.71
CA ASP A 27 16.22 -13.59 -4.38
C ASP A 27 14.94 -13.90 -5.16
N CYS A 28 13.78 -13.59 -4.57
CA CYS A 28 12.51 -13.71 -5.25
C CYS A 28 12.40 -12.52 -6.19
N ASN A 29 12.41 -12.78 -7.49
CA ASN A 29 12.13 -11.74 -8.46
C ASN A 29 10.64 -11.33 -8.37
N ILE A 30 10.25 -10.25 -9.04
CA ILE A 30 8.90 -9.70 -8.94
C ILE A 30 7.86 -10.66 -9.55
N GLU A 31 8.18 -11.34 -10.64
CA GLU A 31 7.29 -12.27 -11.34
C GLU A 31 6.98 -13.49 -10.47
N ASP A 32 8.02 -14.12 -9.90
CA ASP A 32 7.89 -15.21 -8.94
C ASP A 32 7.05 -14.77 -7.73
N TYR A 33 7.24 -13.55 -7.25
CA TYR A 33 6.47 -13.01 -6.14
C TYR A 33 4.98 -12.89 -6.49
N LEU A 34 4.65 -12.41 -7.70
CA LEU A 34 3.27 -12.32 -8.15
C LEU A 34 2.61 -13.70 -8.29
N ASP A 35 3.35 -14.71 -8.76
CA ASP A 35 2.85 -16.08 -8.83
C ASP A 35 2.54 -16.65 -7.46
N ILE A 36 3.42 -16.41 -6.48
CA ILE A 36 3.23 -16.87 -5.11
C ILE A 36 2.05 -16.13 -4.45
N LEU A 37 1.95 -14.82 -4.66
CA LEU A 37 0.84 -14.00 -4.15
C LEU A 37 -0.50 -14.45 -4.75
N ASN A 38 -0.53 -14.76 -6.05
CA ASN A 38 -1.72 -15.27 -6.71
C ASN A 38 -2.16 -16.64 -6.17
N ASP A 39 -1.21 -17.55 -5.96
CA ASP A 39 -1.47 -18.85 -5.34
C ASP A 39 -2.02 -18.68 -3.92
N PHE A 40 -1.47 -17.73 -3.15
CA PHE A 40 -1.99 -17.37 -1.83
C PHE A 40 -3.45 -16.91 -1.90
N HIS A 41 -3.79 -15.97 -2.79
CA HIS A 41 -5.17 -15.49 -2.93
C HIS A 41 -6.11 -16.62 -3.37
N LYS A 42 -5.71 -17.45 -4.33
CA LYS A 42 -6.53 -18.56 -4.84
C LYS A 42 -6.85 -19.59 -3.76
N ARG A 43 -5.90 -19.90 -2.87
CA ARG A 43 -6.11 -20.86 -1.76
C ARG A 43 -7.10 -20.39 -0.70
N LEU A 44 -7.40 -19.09 -0.67
CA LEU A 44 -8.21 -18.45 0.37
C LEU A 44 -9.53 -17.86 -0.16
N ARG A 45 -9.73 -17.88 -1.48
CA ARG A 45 -10.86 -17.26 -2.18
C ARG A 45 -12.16 -18.04 -1.96
N GLU A 46 -13.26 -17.32 -1.72
CA GLU A 46 -14.63 -17.87 -1.67
C GLU A 46 -14.83 -18.97 -0.60
N GLU A 47 -14.03 -18.95 0.46
CA GLU A 47 -14.10 -19.91 1.55
C GLU A 47 -14.93 -19.34 2.71
N ASP A 48 -16.17 -19.78 2.90
CA ASP A 48 -17.02 -19.29 3.99
C ASP A 48 -16.43 -19.56 5.39
N GLU A 49 -15.58 -20.59 5.52
CA GLU A 49 -14.86 -20.90 6.77
C GLU A 49 -14.00 -19.70 7.23
N ILE A 50 -13.56 -18.84 6.31
CA ILE A 50 -12.73 -17.66 6.59
C ILE A 50 -13.49 -16.60 7.38
N LEU A 51 -14.82 -16.51 7.22
CA LEU A 51 -15.67 -15.56 7.95
C LEU A 51 -15.81 -15.92 9.44
N SER A 52 -15.52 -17.18 9.79
CA SER A 52 -15.49 -17.64 11.19
C SER A 52 -14.18 -17.27 11.92
N LEU A 53 -13.20 -16.74 11.20
CA LEU A 53 -11.93 -16.29 11.76
C LEU A 53 -12.05 -14.85 12.26
N SER A 54 -11.37 -14.52 13.36
CA SER A 54 -11.30 -13.16 13.91
C SER A 54 -10.38 -12.24 13.08
N ILE A 55 -10.55 -12.22 11.76
CA ILE A 55 -9.79 -11.37 10.84
C ILE A 55 -10.57 -10.06 10.62
N GLY A 56 -9.88 -8.94 10.80
CA GLY A 56 -10.47 -7.61 10.60
C GLY A 56 -10.64 -7.25 9.12
N SER A 57 -11.52 -6.30 8.84
CA SER A 57 -11.63 -5.67 7.52
C SER A 57 -10.89 -4.33 7.47
N THR A 58 -10.20 -4.10 6.36
CA THR A 58 -9.58 -2.80 6.04
C THR A 58 -10.09 -2.18 4.75
N ILE A 59 -11.17 -2.74 4.17
CA ILE A 59 -11.88 -2.18 3.02
C ILE A 59 -12.14 -0.69 3.25
N GLY A 60 -11.89 0.13 2.23
CA GLY A 60 -12.15 1.58 2.29
C GLY A 60 -11.04 2.40 2.96
N LYS A 61 -10.30 1.82 3.90
CA LYS A 61 -9.44 2.60 4.80
C LYS A 61 -8.35 3.38 4.07
N TYR A 62 -7.72 2.81 3.04
CA TYR A 62 -6.63 3.49 2.33
C TYR A 62 -7.13 4.63 1.44
N TYR A 63 -8.17 4.39 0.64
CA TYR A 63 -8.83 5.42 -0.16
C TYR A 63 -9.35 6.59 0.69
N GLU A 64 -10.02 6.28 1.81
CA GLU A 64 -10.50 7.31 2.74
C GLU A 64 -9.36 8.05 3.43
N TRP A 65 -8.28 7.34 3.82
CA TRP A 65 -7.09 7.98 4.35
C TRP A 65 -6.53 9.00 3.35
N CYS A 66 -6.44 8.67 2.06
CA CYS A 66 -5.99 9.59 1.02
C CYS A 66 -6.85 10.86 0.95
N ASN A 67 -8.18 10.72 0.97
CA ASN A 67 -9.13 11.83 0.96
C ASN A 67 -9.03 12.71 2.23
N VAL A 68 -8.89 12.09 3.39
CA VAL A 68 -8.70 12.79 4.67
C VAL A 68 -7.37 13.56 4.66
N MET A 69 -6.31 12.97 4.13
CA MET A 69 -4.99 13.58 4.05
C MET A 69 -4.99 14.85 3.20
N ILE A 70 -5.61 14.82 2.02
CA ILE A 70 -5.78 16.01 1.16
C ILE A 70 -6.47 17.13 1.96
N ARG A 71 -7.61 16.83 2.59
CA ARG A 71 -8.39 17.82 3.37
C ARG A 71 -7.60 18.41 4.54
N ARG A 72 -6.82 17.60 5.25
CA ARG A 72 -5.99 18.06 6.39
C ARG A 72 -4.88 18.97 5.94
N ILE A 73 -4.14 18.56 4.92
CA ILE A 73 -2.95 19.28 4.46
C ILE A 73 -3.37 20.58 3.76
N LYS A 74 -4.50 20.62 3.02
CA LYS A 74 -5.07 21.87 2.48
C LYS A 74 -5.43 22.90 3.56
N ARG A 75 -6.00 22.43 4.66
CA ARG A 75 -6.32 23.29 5.80
C ARG A 75 -5.04 23.85 6.42
N GLU A 76 -4.03 23.01 6.57
CA GLU A 76 -2.73 23.43 7.12
C GLU A 76 -2.07 24.49 6.23
N HIS A 77 -2.03 24.26 4.92
CA HIS A 77 -1.52 25.25 3.98
C HIS A 77 -2.23 26.59 4.08
N LYS A 78 -3.57 26.59 4.19
CA LYS A 78 -4.34 27.82 4.40
C LYS A 78 -3.94 28.53 5.69
N ASN A 79 -3.72 27.79 6.78
CA ASN A 79 -3.30 28.37 8.06
C ASN A 79 -1.90 29.01 7.97
N ILE A 80 -0.96 28.33 7.30
CA ILE A 80 0.40 28.83 7.11
C ILE A 80 0.41 30.06 6.21
N LEU A 81 -0.39 30.08 5.13
CA LEU A 81 -0.44 31.18 4.15
C LEU A 81 -0.78 32.54 4.77
N TYR A 82 -1.58 32.57 5.85
CA TYR A 82 -1.99 33.80 6.54
C TYR A 82 -1.16 34.11 7.80
N LYS A 83 -0.11 33.34 8.07
CA LYS A 83 0.79 33.57 9.20
C LYS A 83 1.78 34.69 8.88
N LYS A 84 2.05 35.59 9.85
CA LYS A 84 2.97 36.73 9.66
C LYS A 84 4.45 36.31 9.62
N ASP A 85 4.84 35.43 10.54
CA ASP A 85 6.22 34.97 10.70
C ASP A 85 6.29 33.48 10.38
N LEU A 86 6.94 33.16 9.26
CA LEU A 86 7.15 31.79 8.81
C LEU A 86 8.50 31.29 9.30
N ASN A 87 8.55 30.02 9.73
CA ASN A 87 9.82 29.32 9.87
C ASN A 87 10.23 28.66 8.55
N ARG A 88 11.46 28.16 8.49
CA ARG A 88 12.02 27.57 7.27
C ARG A 88 11.25 26.32 6.77
N ILE A 89 10.63 25.56 7.68
CA ILE A 89 9.76 24.43 7.28
C ILE A 89 8.49 24.97 6.62
N GLU A 90 7.86 25.98 7.20
CA GLU A 90 6.62 26.59 6.71
C GLU A 90 6.82 27.27 5.35
N GLU A 91 7.92 28.00 5.17
CA GLU A 91 8.32 28.57 3.87
C GLU A 91 8.42 27.47 2.80
N MET A 92 9.19 26.42 3.11
CA MET A 92 9.35 25.28 2.20
C MET A 92 8.02 24.53 1.98
N TYR A 93 7.14 24.50 2.98
CA TYR A 93 5.82 23.91 2.88
C TYR A 93 4.99 24.66 1.83
N LEU A 94 4.94 26.00 1.89
CA LEU A 94 4.19 26.82 0.93
C LEU A 94 4.67 26.63 -0.52
N GLU A 95 5.97 26.42 -0.73
CA GLU A 95 6.53 26.21 -2.06
C GLU A 95 6.15 24.83 -2.65
N ILE A 96 6.27 23.77 -1.85
CA ILE A 96 6.17 22.38 -2.33
C ILE A 96 4.73 21.87 -2.30
N PHE A 97 3.97 22.28 -1.29
CA PHE A 97 2.63 21.77 -1.02
C PHE A 97 1.69 21.82 -2.23
N PRO A 98 1.61 22.92 -3.02
CA PRO A 98 0.67 23.00 -4.14
C PRO A 98 0.89 21.87 -5.15
N LYS A 99 2.15 21.55 -5.46
CA LYS A 99 2.53 20.46 -6.38
C LYS A 99 2.09 19.09 -5.85
N VAL A 100 2.33 18.83 -4.56
CA VAL A 100 1.96 17.55 -3.93
C VAL A 100 0.45 17.36 -3.90
N ILE A 101 -0.31 18.41 -3.60
CA ILE A 101 -1.78 18.34 -3.58
C ILE A 101 -2.37 18.20 -4.97
N GLU A 102 -1.82 18.89 -5.98
CA GLU A 102 -2.26 18.75 -7.36
C GLU A 102 -2.16 17.28 -7.82
N VAL A 103 -1.00 16.64 -7.60
CA VAL A 103 -0.81 15.22 -7.93
C VAL A 103 -1.77 14.32 -7.15
N ALA A 104 -1.97 14.58 -5.85
CA ALA A 104 -2.86 13.78 -5.01
C ALA A 104 -4.34 13.92 -5.39
N GLU A 105 -4.81 15.14 -5.64
CA GLU A 105 -6.17 15.39 -6.12
C GLU A 105 -6.38 14.82 -7.52
N GLY A 106 -5.40 14.94 -8.41
CA GLY A 106 -5.44 14.32 -9.73
C GLY A 106 -5.60 12.80 -9.65
N ALA A 107 -4.81 12.15 -8.79
CA ALA A 107 -4.94 10.71 -8.53
C ALA A 107 -6.34 10.34 -8.03
N ILE A 108 -6.87 11.03 -7.02
CA ILE A 108 -8.21 10.71 -6.49
C ILE A 108 -9.33 11.04 -7.48
N LYS A 109 -9.25 12.14 -8.22
CA LYS A 109 -10.25 12.53 -9.24
C LYS A 109 -10.28 11.56 -10.42
N SER A 110 -9.18 10.87 -10.70
CA SER A 110 -9.14 9.85 -11.76
C SER A 110 -9.86 8.55 -11.40
N ILE A 111 -10.25 8.38 -10.13
CA ILE A 111 -11.03 7.23 -9.66
C ILE A 111 -12.51 7.57 -9.78
N ASN A 112 -13.22 6.86 -10.67
CA ASN A 112 -14.67 6.91 -10.69
C ASN A 112 -15.23 6.24 -9.42
N TYR A 113 -16.08 6.95 -8.68
CA TYR A 113 -16.65 6.46 -7.43
C TYR A 113 -17.54 5.23 -7.63
N SER A 114 -18.32 5.14 -8.72
CA SER A 114 -19.13 3.94 -8.99
C SER A 114 -18.24 2.71 -9.16
N ASP A 115 -17.18 2.86 -9.94
CA ASP A 115 -16.21 1.80 -10.25
C ASP A 115 -15.49 1.35 -8.97
N TYR A 116 -15.13 2.30 -8.10
CA TYR A 116 -14.56 2.01 -6.79
C TYR A 116 -15.51 1.20 -5.90
N ILE A 117 -16.80 1.56 -5.88
CA ILE A 117 -17.82 0.81 -5.14
C ILE A 117 -17.99 -0.61 -5.72
N GLU A 118 -17.85 -0.79 -7.04
CA GLU A 118 -17.88 -2.12 -7.65
C GLU A 118 -16.71 -3.00 -7.19
N ILE A 119 -15.50 -2.44 -7.07
CA ILE A 119 -14.34 -3.14 -6.49
C ILE A 119 -14.65 -3.61 -5.07
N ILE A 120 -15.21 -2.74 -4.23
CA ILE A 120 -15.60 -3.10 -2.86
C ILE A 120 -16.63 -4.22 -2.85
N LYS A 121 -17.71 -4.10 -3.62
CA LYS A 121 -18.77 -5.10 -3.68
C LYS A 121 -18.24 -6.46 -4.15
N ARG A 122 -17.34 -6.45 -5.14
CA ARG A 122 -16.65 -7.65 -5.65
C ARG A 122 -15.82 -8.30 -4.54
N ALA A 123 -15.01 -7.53 -3.83
CA ALA A 123 -14.18 -8.02 -2.74
C ALA A 123 -15.01 -8.63 -1.61
N MET A 124 -16.08 -7.97 -1.20
CA MET A 124 -17.00 -8.46 -0.18
C MET A 124 -17.70 -9.76 -0.62
N ARG A 125 -18.19 -9.83 -1.85
CA ARG A 125 -18.88 -11.02 -2.37
C ARG A 125 -17.97 -12.25 -2.46
N ARG A 126 -16.68 -12.04 -2.73
CA ARG A 126 -15.68 -13.11 -2.88
C ARG A 126 -14.93 -13.44 -1.58
N ASN A 127 -15.29 -12.78 -0.47
CA ASN A 127 -14.57 -12.86 0.80
C ASN A 127 -13.06 -12.63 0.63
N GLU A 128 -12.68 -11.62 -0.16
CA GLU A 128 -11.27 -11.40 -0.53
C GLU A 128 -10.41 -11.08 0.70
N LEU A 129 -9.33 -11.83 0.80
CA LEU A 129 -8.34 -11.72 1.87
C LEU A 129 -7.02 -11.33 1.24
N ILE A 130 -6.40 -10.27 1.77
CA ILE A 130 -5.11 -9.78 1.31
C ILE A 130 -3.99 -10.18 2.27
N LEU A 131 -2.75 -10.26 1.77
CA LEU A 131 -1.56 -10.47 2.57
C LEU A 131 -1.26 -9.24 3.44
N GLY A 132 -1.44 -8.03 2.89
CA GLY A 132 -1.21 -6.73 3.54
C GLY A 132 0.27 -6.39 3.77
N ASN A 133 1.10 -7.36 4.14
CA ASN A 133 2.56 -7.17 4.21
C ASN A 133 3.25 -7.71 2.95
N CYS A 134 3.20 -6.92 1.87
CA CYS A 134 3.77 -7.32 0.58
C CYS A 134 5.28 -7.09 0.44
N SER A 135 6.05 -7.30 1.52
CA SER A 135 7.51 -7.31 1.38
C SER A 135 7.94 -8.57 0.62
N LEU A 136 8.89 -8.44 -0.31
CA LEU A 136 9.39 -9.57 -1.13
C LEU A 136 9.92 -10.75 -0.30
N ASP A 137 10.30 -10.51 0.95
CA ASP A 137 10.81 -11.52 1.87
C ASP A 137 9.74 -12.05 2.85
N ASN A 138 8.50 -11.55 2.80
CA ASN A 138 7.43 -11.99 3.71
C ASN A 138 6.80 -13.33 3.29
N ILE A 139 6.74 -13.60 1.99
CA ILE A 139 6.10 -14.80 1.44
C ILE A 139 7.06 -15.52 0.48
N TYR A 140 7.09 -16.84 0.54
CA TYR A 140 7.84 -17.67 -0.41
C TYR A 140 7.20 -19.04 -0.55
N LYS A 141 7.61 -19.79 -1.58
CA LYS A 141 7.04 -21.10 -1.92
C LYS A 141 8.13 -22.17 -2.00
N ILE A 142 7.91 -23.30 -1.32
CA ILE A 142 8.81 -24.46 -1.31
C ILE A 142 7.96 -25.72 -1.44
N ASN A 143 8.28 -26.61 -2.39
CA ASN A 143 7.58 -27.88 -2.61
C ASN A 143 6.04 -27.70 -2.67
N ASN A 144 5.59 -26.70 -3.44
CA ASN A 144 4.19 -26.31 -3.59
C ASN A 144 3.47 -25.84 -2.31
N LYS A 145 4.20 -25.55 -1.22
CA LYS A 145 3.66 -24.99 0.01
C LYS A 145 4.06 -23.53 0.15
N ILE A 146 3.15 -22.71 0.66
CA ILE A 146 3.38 -21.29 0.90
C ILE A 146 3.85 -21.11 2.34
N TYR A 147 4.87 -20.30 2.53
CA TYR A 147 5.39 -19.94 3.84
C TYR A 147 5.32 -18.43 4.01
N ILE A 148 4.76 -17.99 5.14
CA ILE A 148 4.57 -16.57 5.46
C ILE A 148 5.30 -16.27 6.77
N ARG A 149 5.99 -15.13 6.84
CA ARG A 149 6.68 -14.69 8.07
C ARG A 149 5.75 -13.98 9.02
N ASP A 150 4.91 -13.12 8.47
CA ASP A 150 4.04 -12.22 9.22
C ASP A 150 2.63 -12.24 8.61
N ILE A 151 1.66 -12.54 9.47
CA ILE A 151 0.23 -12.60 9.16
C ILE A 151 -0.57 -11.47 9.84
N GLU A 152 0.07 -10.58 10.61
CA GLU A 152 -0.61 -9.52 11.36
C GLU A 152 -1.33 -8.51 10.45
N SER A 153 -0.83 -8.35 9.22
CA SER A 153 -1.39 -7.44 8.22
C SER A 153 -2.50 -8.06 7.36
N ILE A 154 -2.77 -9.36 7.53
CA ILE A 154 -3.82 -10.05 6.80
C ILE A 154 -5.18 -9.50 7.21
N SER A 155 -6.00 -9.18 6.21
CA SER A 155 -7.30 -8.57 6.43
C SER A 155 -8.24 -8.82 5.26
N PHE A 156 -9.54 -8.66 5.49
CA PHE A 156 -10.51 -8.55 4.40
C PHE A 156 -10.30 -7.23 3.68
N ASN A 157 -10.00 -7.32 2.38
CA ASN A 157 -9.81 -6.17 1.51
C ASN A 157 -9.88 -6.58 0.04
N SER A 158 -9.84 -5.61 -0.87
CA SER A 158 -9.77 -5.90 -2.30
C SER A 158 -8.33 -6.28 -2.70
N LEU A 159 -8.18 -7.26 -3.59
CA LEU A 159 -6.86 -7.77 -4.01
C LEU A 159 -5.96 -6.66 -4.60
N GLU A 160 -6.56 -5.64 -5.21
CA GLU A 160 -5.85 -4.46 -5.74
C GLU A 160 -4.90 -3.81 -4.72
N GLU A 161 -5.27 -3.81 -3.44
CA GLU A 161 -4.49 -3.20 -2.37
C GLU A 161 -3.14 -3.87 -2.16
N ASP A 162 -3.04 -5.19 -2.33
CA ASP A 162 -1.74 -5.89 -2.21
C ASP A 162 -0.77 -5.48 -3.32
N LEU A 163 -1.25 -5.29 -4.55
CA LEU A 163 -0.41 -4.79 -5.63
C LEU A 163 0.00 -3.33 -5.39
N ILE A 164 -0.92 -2.48 -4.91
CA ILE A 164 -0.61 -1.09 -4.57
C ILE A 164 0.47 -1.03 -3.47
N LEU A 165 0.37 -1.90 -2.46
CA LEU A 165 1.36 -2.01 -1.37
C LEU A 165 2.71 -2.52 -1.86
N LEU A 166 2.73 -3.52 -2.75
CA LEU A 166 3.94 -4.02 -3.40
C LEU A 166 4.63 -2.89 -4.19
N ILE A 167 3.91 -2.22 -5.08
CA ILE A 167 4.43 -1.13 -5.92
C ILE A 167 5.04 -0.02 -5.05
N ASN A 168 4.35 0.38 -3.98
CA ASN A 168 4.87 1.38 -3.04
C ASN A 168 6.15 0.93 -2.34
N LYS A 169 6.32 -0.37 -2.07
CA LYS A 169 7.57 -0.93 -1.53
C LYS A 169 8.69 -0.96 -2.58
N LEU A 170 8.39 -1.32 -3.82
CA LEU A 170 9.36 -1.31 -4.93
C LEU A 170 9.91 0.10 -5.19
N LYS A 171 9.04 1.11 -5.24
CA LYS A 171 9.42 2.54 -5.35
C LYS A 171 10.39 2.95 -4.24
N LYS A 172 10.08 2.58 -2.99
CA LYS A 172 10.94 2.90 -1.83
C LYS A 172 12.31 2.26 -1.92
N LYS A 173 12.38 1.02 -2.40
CA LYS A 173 13.63 0.27 -2.59
C LYS A 173 14.38 0.66 -3.87
N LYS A 174 13.80 1.53 -4.72
CA LYS A 174 14.33 1.92 -6.04
C LYS A 174 14.61 0.71 -6.94
N ILE A 175 13.76 -0.31 -6.84
CA ILE A 175 13.82 -1.46 -7.74
C ILE A 175 13.23 -1.02 -9.08
N ASN A 176 13.93 -1.32 -10.18
CA ASN A 176 13.45 -1.00 -11.52
C ASN A 176 12.39 -2.02 -11.96
N TYR A 177 11.27 -1.54 -12.51
CA TYR A 177 10.22 -2.37 -13.06
C TYR A 177 9.38 -1.55 -14.06
N ASN A 178 8.72 -2.23 -14.99
CA ASN A 178 7.73 -1.61 -15.87
C ASN A 178 6.36 -1.64 -15.17
N LEU A 179 5.84 -0.46 -14.78
CA LEU A 179 4.59 -0.34 -14.03
C LEU A 179 3.40 -0.91 -14.80
N ASP A 180 3.29 -0.65 -16.10
CA ASP A 180 2.17 -1.11 -16.91
C ASP A 180 2.19 -2.63 -17.10
N ASN A 181 3.36 -3.21 -17.37
CA ASN A 181 3.51 -4.66 -17.47
C ASN A 181 3.17 -5.35 -16.14
N LEU A 182 3.67 -4.80 -15.03
CA LEU A 182 3.40 -5.33 -13.69
C LEU A 182 1.90 -5.31 -13.35
N ILE A 183 1.21 -4.21 -13.65
CA ILE A 183 -0.23 -4.10 -13.43
C ILE A 183 -0.98 -5.07 -14.34
N ASN A 184 -0.64 -5.13 -15.64
CA ASN A 184 -1.33 -6.01 -16.58
C ASN A 184 -1.20 -7.49 -16.19
N ASP A 185 0.01 -7.92 -15.84
CA ASP A 185 0.28 -9.29 -15.41
C ASP A 185 -0.55 -9.65 -14.17
N TYR A 186 -0.56 -8.78 -13.16
CA TYR A 186 -1.36 -8.99 -11.97
C TYR A 186 -2.87 -9.07 -12.24
N ILE A 187 -3.40 -8.15 -13.08
CA ILE A 187 -4.81 -8.14 -13.46
C ILE A 187 -5.23 -9.46 -14.12
N ILE A 188 -4.38 -9.99 -15.00
CA ILE A 188 -4.59 -11.27 -15.67
C ILE A 188 -4.55 -12.42 -14.66
N LYS A 189 -3.50 -12.51 -13.82
CA LYS A 189 -3.33 -13.58 -12.82
C LYS A 189 -4.50 -13.65 -11.83
N GLU A 190 -4.99 -12.50 -11.37
CA GLU A 190 -6.08 -12.42 -10.39
C GLU A 190 -7.48 -12.53 -10.99
N ASN A 191 -7.61 -12.51 -12.32
CA ASN A 191 -8.88 -12.41 -13.04
C ASN A 191 -9.67 -11.15 -12.63
N LEU A 192 -8.99 -10.01 -12.72
CA LEU A 192 -9.52 -8.67 -12.50
C LEU A 192 -9.81 -7.98 -13.84
N ASN A 193 -10.39 -6.79 -13.81
CA ASN A 193 -10.82 -6.07 -15.02
C ASN A 193 -10.17 -4.68 -15.13
N SER A 194 -10.60 -3.92 -16.14
CA SER A 194 -10.13 -2.56 -16.42
C SER A 194 -10.42 -1.58 -15.27
N ILE A 195 -11.51 -1.77 -14.53
CA ILE A 195 -11.84 -0.97 -13.35
C ILE A 195 -10.74 -1.11 -12.30
N SER A 196 -10.35 -2.35 -11.97
CA SER A 196 -9.23 -2.62 -11.06
C SER A 196 -7.92 -2.01 -11.56
N LYS A 197 -7.63 -2.13 -12.86
CA LYS A 197 -6.42 -1.55 -13.49
C LYS A 197 -6.37 -0.03 -13.31
N ASN A 198 -7.48 0.67 -13.55
CA ASN A 198 -7.55 2.13 -13.39
C ASN A 198 -7.39 2.54 -11.94
N TYR A 199 -8.03 1.82 -11.01
CA TYR A 199 -7.87 2.06 -9.57
C TYR A 199 -6.42 1.90 -9.10
N ILE A 200 -5.75 0.80 -9.49
CA ILE A 200 -4.34 0.56 -9.13
C ILE A 200 -3.44 1.67 -9.70
N LYS A 201 -3.64 2.07 -10.96
CA LYS A 201 -2.88 3.18 -11.57
C LYS A 201 -3.05 4.47 -10.77
N ALA A 202 -4.28 4.86 -10.45
CA ALA A 202 -4.55 6.05 -9.67
C ALA A 202 -3.89 6.01 -8.29
N MET A 203 -4.09 4.92 -7.55
CA MET A 203 -3.61 4.78 -6.18
C MET A 203 -2.08 4.63 -6.07
N THR A 204 -1.43 4.18 -7.15
CA THR A 204 0.05 4.12 -7.21
C THR A 204 0.67 5.47 -7.56
N VAL A 205 -0.06 6.38 -8.22
CA VAL A 205 0.39 7.77 -8.47
C VAL A 205 0.24 8.64 -7.23
N TYR A 206 -0.73 8.36 -6.36
CA TYR A 206 -0.95 9.13 -5.13
C TYR A 206 0.34 9.28 -4.29
N PRO A 207 0.72 10.51 -3.88
CA PRO A 207 2.01 10.78 -3.24
C PRO A 207 2.01 10.44 -1.74
N SER A 208 1.84 9.15 -1.45
CA SER A 208 1.57 8.65 -0.09
C SER A 208 2.71 8.92 0.89
N GLU A 209 3.97 8.99 0.43
CA GLU A 209 5.10 9.22 1.32
C GLU A 209 5.19 10.68 1.74
N SER A 210 4.96 11.61 0.81
CA SER A 210 4.94 13.05 1.08
C SER A 210 3.78 13.40 1.99
N MET A 211 2.59 12.86 1.73
CA MET A 211 1.42 13.02 2.61
C MET A 211 1.71 12.54 4.04
N LYS A 212 2.36 11.38 4.20
CA LYS A 212 2.74 10.85 5.54
C LYS A 212 3.77 11.73 6.26
N VAL A 213 4.73 12.30 5.54
CA VAL A 213 5.72 13.21 6.14
C VAL A 213 5.05 14.51 6.57
N PHE A 214 4.23 15.10 5.71
CA PHE A 214 3.47 16.32 6.03
C PHE A 214 2.55 16.13 7.23
N GLU A 215 1.86 14.99 7.33
CA GLU A 215 1.01 14.70 8.51
C GLU A 215 1.83 14.60 9.80
N LYS A 216 3.01 13.99 9.75
CA LYS A 216 3.88 13.83 10.93
C LYS A 216 4.37 15.18 11.45
N ILE A 217 4.73 16.07 10.52
CA ILE A 217 5.15 17.44 10.84
C ILE A 217 3.97 18.20 11.43
N ARG A 218 2.81 18.19 10.75
CA ARG A 218 1.59 18.87 11.20
C ARG A 218 1.15 18.46 12.61
N GLN A 219 1.23 17.16 12.93
CA GLN A 219 0.79 16.67 14.24
C GLN A 219 1.80 16.94 15.37
N GLY A 220 3.02 17.42 15.07
CA GLY A 220 4.09 17.60 16.07
C GLY A 220 4.50 16.30 16.77
N ARG A 221 4.07 15.13 16.28
CA ARG A 221 4.24 13.83 16.97
C ARG A 221 5.69 13.33 16.98
N LYS A 222 6.57 13.93 16.19
CA LYS A 222 8.01 13.67 16.21
C LYS A 222 8.76 14.95 16.46
N LYS A 223 9.66 14.93 17.44
CA LYS A 223 10.62 16.00 17.75
C LYS A 223 11.73 16.03 16.69
N TRP A 224 11.37 16.24 15.43
CA TRP A 224 12.36 16.47 14.38
C TRP A 224 12.87 17.90 14.49
N THR A 225 14.17 18.09 14.28
CA THR A 225 14.71 19.43 14.03
C THR A 225 14.21 19.95 12.67
N GLU A 226 14.41 21.24 12.40
CA GLU A 226 14.05 21.80 11.09
C GLU A 226 14.82 21.12 9.95
N ASP A 227 16.13 20.92 10.11
CA ASP A 227 16.95 20.25 9.09
C ASP A 227 16.54 18.79 8.87
N GLU A 228 16.17 18.08 9.93
CA GLU A 228 15.64 16.72 9.80
C GLU A 228 14.32 16.71 9.04
N SER A 229 13.41 17.63 9.37
CA SER A 229 12.11 17.75 8.71
C SER A 229 12.28 18.04 7.22
N ILE A 230 13.16 18.98 6.88
CA ILE A 230 13.48 19.33 5.48
C ILE A 230 14.06 18.14 4.73
N LYS A 231 15.02 17.43 5.33
CA LYS A 231 15.62 16.22 4.75
C LYS A 231 14.56 15.14 4.50
N LYS A 232 13.60 14.97 5.41
CA LYS A 232 12.51 14.00 5.27
C LYS A 232 11.54 14.38 4.16
N ILE A 233 11.20 15.66 4.01
CA ILE A 233 10.35 16.17 2.92
C ILE A 233 11.03 15.93 1.57
N LYS A 234 12.29 16.36 1.40
CA LYS A 234 13.02 16.13 0.14
C LYS A 234 13.10 14.64 -0.21
N ALA A 235 13.35 13.79 0.80
CA ALA A 235 13.40 12.35 0.61
C ALA A 235 12.03 11.74 0.25
N SER A 236 10.91 12.28 0.73
CA SER A 236 9.57 11.78 0.37
C SER A 236 9.18 12.20 -1.04
N LEU A 237 9.47 13.43 -1.46
CA LEU A 237 9.21 13.89 -2.82
C LEU A 237 9.93 13.02 -3.86
N LYS A 238 11.20 12.69 -3.60
CA LYS A 238 11.97 11.79 -4.46
C LYS A 238 11.37 10.38 -4.55
N LYS A 239 10.69 9.90 -3.51
CA LYS A 239 10.02 8.60 -3.51
C LYS A 239 8.70 8.62 -4.27
N ASP A 240 8.01 9.76 -4.25
CA ASP A 240 6.75 9.98 -4.97
C ASP A 240 6.97 10.49 -6.41
N ASN A 241 8.23 10.61 -6.86
CA ASN A 241 8.63 11.16 -8.16
C ASN A 241 8.08 12.57 -8.42
N ILE A 242 7.99 13.39 -7.38
CA ILE A 242 7.60 14.80 -7.51
C ILE A 242 8.86 15.64 -7.69
N SER A 243 9.02 16.21 -8.89
CA SER A 243 10.16 17.07 -9.25
C SER A 243 9.99 18.48 -8.69
N GLY A 244 11.08 19.07 -8.17
CA GLY A 244 11.13 20.50 -7.86
C GLY A 244 11.77 20.91 -6.54
N VAL A 245 12.75 20.16 -6.01
CA VAL A 245 13.60 20.58 -4.86
C VAL A 245 15.01 20.00 -4.98
#